data_AF-A0A918U924-F1
#
_entry.id   AF-A0A918U924-F1
#
_cell.length_a   1.000
_cell.length_b   1.000
_cell.length_c   1.000
_cell.angle_alpha   90.00
_cell.angle_beta   90.00
_cell.angle_gamma   90.00
#
_symmetry.space_group_name_H-M   'P 1'
#
loop_
_entity.id
_entity.type
_entity.pdbx_description
1 polymer ?
#
loop_
_entity_poly.entity_id
_entity_poly.type
_entity_poly.pdbx_seq_one_letter_code
_entity_poly.pdbx_strand_id
1 'polypeptide(L)'
;MWILDADLAAAFDRIDHDHLLAQLGTFPARDMVRQWLKAGVVERGRFTLTEAGTPQGGVISPLLLNVALHGMETAAGVYYYAAGPRAGQTMLNSPVVVRYADDLVAICHSREAAEQVKARLAA
;
A
#
# COMPACT_ATOMS: atom_id res chain seq x y z
N MET A 1 -16.11 -4.74 -19.33
CA MET A 1 -15.76 -4.56 -17.91
C MET A 1 -14.89 -5.72 -17.49
N TRP A 2 -13.73 -5.44 -16.92
CA TRP A 2 -12.76 -6.42 -16.43
C TRP A 2 -12.39 -6.05 -15.00
N ILE A 3 -12.17 -7.06 -14.16
CA ILE A 3 -11.78 -6.89 -12.77
C ILE A 3 -10.43 -7.57 -12.61
N LEU A 4 -9.44 -6.81 -12.16
CA LEU A 4 -8.18 -7.33 -11.67
C LEU A 4 -8.31 -7.49 -10.16
N ASP A 5 -8.29 -8.74 -9.72
CA ASP A 5 -8.21 -9.12 -8.32
C ASP A 5 -6.73 -9.34 -7.97
N ALA A 6 -6.22 -8.60 -6.99
CA ALA A 6 -4.81 -8.59 -6.61
C ALA A 6 -4.67 -8.67 -5.10
N ASP A 7 -3.95 -9.70 -4.65
CA ASP A 7 -3.56 -9.90 -3.27
C ASP A 7 -2.07 -9.56 -3.10
N LEU A 8 -1.76 -8.75 -2.11
CA LEU A 8 -0.39 -8.38 -1.73
C LEU A 8 0.17 -9.45 -0.78
N ALA A 9 0.67 -10.53 -1.36
CA ALA A 9 1.25 -11.65 -0.61
C ALA A 9 2.31 -11.18 0.39
N ALA A 10 2.09 -11.50 1.68
CA ALA A 10 3.00 -11.17 2.79
C ALA A 10 3.31 -9.66 2.91
N ALA A 11 2.33 -8.79 2.63
CA ALA A 11 2.51 -7.34 2.65
C ALA A 11 3.13 -6.83 3.95
N PHE A 12 2.71 -7.37 5.11
CA PHE A 12 3.23 -6.98 6.41
C PHE A 12 4.69 -7.38 6.65
N ASP A 13 5.18 -8.44 6.00
CA ASP A 13 6.53 -8.98 6.20
C ASP A 13 7.56 -8.38 5.24
N ARG A 14 7.08 -7.73 4.18
CA ARG A 14 7.92 -7.25 3.06
C ARG A 14 7.89 -5.74 2.88
N ILE A 15 7.39 -4.99 3.86
CA ILE A 15 7.41 -3.52 3.83
C ILE A 15 8.85 -3.03 3.90
N ASP A 16 9.26 -2.25 2.91
CA ASP A 16 10.51 -1.49 2.93
C ASP A 16 10.42 -0.36 3.97
N HIS A 17 11.32 -0.40 4.96
CA HIS A 17 11.31 0.56 6.07
C HIS A 17 11.66 1.98 5.60
N ASP A 18 12.53 2.13 4.62
CA ASP A 18 12.96 3.44 4.13
C ASP A 18 11.83 4.11 3.35
N HIS A 19 11.11 3.35 2.52
CA HIS A 19 9.89 3.82 1.85
C HIS A 19 8.82 4.25 2.86
N LEU A 20 8.50 3.41 3.85
CA LEU A 20 7.54 3.76 4.89
C LEU A 20 7.96 5.03 5.67
N LEU A 21 9.23 5.13 6.04
CA LEU A 21 9.76 6.31 6.74
C LEU A 21 9.80 7.55 5.84
N ALA A 22 9.93 7.40 4.53
CA ALA A 22 9.82 8.50 3.57
C ALA A 22 8.37 8.98 3.45
N GLN A 23 7.40 8.06 3.37
CA GLN A 23 5.97 8.38 3.37
C GLN A 23 5.52 9.13 4.64
N LEU A 24 6.12 8.82 5.79
CA LEU A 24 5.87 9.54 7.04
C LEU A 24 6.41 10.99 7.05
N GLY A 25 7.36 11.33 6.17
CA GLY A 25 7.89 12.68 6.02
C GLY A 25 8.36 13.31 7.35
N THR A 26 7.71 14.40 7.76
CA THR A 26 8.02 15.15 8.99
C THR A 26 7.13 14.79 10.18
N PHE A 27 6.47 13.62 10.15
CA PHE A 27 5.62 13.17 11.25
C PHE A 27 6.41 13.17 12.58
N PRO A 28 5.90 13.81 13.66
CA PRO A 28 6.67 14.02 14.89
C PRO A 28 7.23 12.74 15.55
N ALA A 29 6.53 11.61 15.40
CA ALA A 29 6.95 10.33 15.97
C ALA A 29 7.65 9.39 14.97
N ARG A 30 8.14 9.91 13.82
CA ARG A 30 8.84 9.11 12.80
C ARG A 30 10.00 8.29 13.35
N ASP A 31 10.82 8.86 14.22
CA ASP A 31 11.96 8.15 14.81
C ASP A 31 11.54 7.05 15.79
N MET A 32 10.40 7.21 16.45
CA MET A 32 9.80 6.17 17.29
C MET A 32 9.28 5.01 16.43
N VAL A 33 8.63 5.32 15.31
CA VAL A 33 8.22 4.30 14.33
C VAL A 33 9.43 3.53 13.78
N ARG A 34 10.53 4.23 13.44
CA ARG A 34 11.78 3.57 13.01
C ARG A 34 12.30 2.58 14.07
N GLN A 35 12.26 2.96 15.34
CA GLN A 35 12.70 2.08 16.44
C GLN A 35 11.79 0.85 16.55
N TRP A 36 10.47 1.02 16.43
CA TRP A 36 9.53 -0.09 16.43
C TRP A 36 9.75 -1.07 15.27
N LEU A 37 10.00 -0.56 14.07
CA LEU A 37 10.30 -1.38 12.90
C LEU A 37 11.56 -2.24 13.09
N LYS A 38 12.56 -1.74 13.82
CA LYS A 38 13.84 -2.43 14.10
C LYS A 38 13.84 -3.28 15.37
N ALA A 39 12.80 -3.19 16.21
CA ALA A 39 12.79 -3.78 17.54
C ALA A 39 12.81 -5.32 17.54
N GLY A 40 12.60 -5.97 16.39
CA GLY A 40 12.49 -7.42 16.30
C GLY A 40 11.18 -7.93 16.89
N VAL A 41 10.97 -9.24 16.81
CA VAL A 41 9.84 -9.93 17.45
C VAL A 41 10.36 -11.06 18.32
N VAL A 42 9.79 -11.20 19.52
CA VAL A 42 9.98 -12.40 20.34
C VAL A 42 8.77 -13.30 20.16
N GLU A 43 8.97 -14.44 19.49
CA GLU A 43 7.91 -15.43 19.31
C GLU A 43 8.37 -16.77 19.88
N ARG A 44 7.55 -17.37 20.75
CA ARG A 44 7.82 -18.69 21.39
C ARG A 44 9.21 -18.77 22.05
N GLY A 45 9.67 -17.67 22.65
CA GLY A 45 10.96 -17.59 23.34
C GLY A 45 12.18 -17.43 22.42
N ARG A 46 11.98 -17.22 21.11
CA ARG A 46 13.06 -16.90 20.17
C ARG A 46 12.94 -15.44 19.72
N PHE A 47 14.05 -14.72 19.78
CA PHE A 47 14.16 -13.36 19.24
C PHE A 47 14.56 -13.43 17.77
N THR A 48 13.79 -12.78 16.91
CA THR A 48 14.08 -12.64 15.48
C THR A 48 14.22 -11.16 15.16
N LEU A 49 15.32 -10.78 14.52
CA LEU A 49 15.49 -9.44 13.96
C LEU A 49 14.53 -9.25 12.78
N THR A 50 13.82 -8.12 12.77
CA THR A 50 12.95 -7.74 11.67
C THR A 50 13.77 -6.93 10.66
N GLU A 51 14.31 -7.59 9.64
CA GLU A 51 15.08 -6.92 8.56
C GLU A 51 14.17 -6.22 7.54
N ALA A 52 12.91 -6.65 7.41
CA ALA A 52 11.87 -6.06 6.59
C ALA A 52 10.49 -6.29 7.23
N GLY A 53 9.50 -5.48 6.86
CA GLY A 53 8.13 -5.61 7.38
C GLY A 53 7.91 -4.93 8.74
N THR A 54 6.70 -5.02 9.26
CA THR A 54 6.34 -4.52 10.59
C THR A 54 6.28 -5.69 11.59
N PRO A 55 6.60 -5.47 12.88
CA PRO A 55 6.33 -6.48 13.91
C PRO A 55 4.88 -6.96 13.82
N GLN A 56 4.67 -8.22 13.41
CA GLN A 56 3.34 -8.82 13.35
C GLN A 56 2.77 -8.89 14.78
N GLY A 57 1.59 -8.30 15.00
CA GLY A 57 0.93 -8.24 16.31
C GLY A 57 1.02 -6.88 17.03
N GLY A 58 1.70 -5.89 16.46
CA GLY A 58 1.57 -4.50 16.91
C GLY A 58 0.23 -3.91 16.46
N VAL A 59 -0.51 -3.27 17.38
CA VAL A 59 -1.80 -2.59 17.07
C VAL A 59 -1.66 -1.54 15.95
N ILE A 60 -0.44 -1.07 15.72
CA ILE A 60 -0.10 -0.05 14.73
C ILE A 60 0.17 -0.61 13.33
N SER A 61 0.42 -1.91 13.18
CA SER A 61 0.85 -2.52 11.91
C SER A 61 -0.15 -2.29 10.76
N PRO A 62 -1.49 -2.40 10.93
CA PRO A 62 -2.45 -2.08 9.88
C PRO A 62 -2.41 -0.62 9.41
N LEU A 63 -2.11 0.31 10.32
CA LEU A 63 -1.97 1.72 9.98
C LEU A 63 -0.70 1.96 9.16
N LEU A 64 0.43 1.38 9.59
CA LEU A 64 1.70 1.50 8.87
C LEU A 64 1.63 0.87 7.48
N LEU A 65 0.92 -0.25 7.32
CA LEU A 65 0.67 -0.83 6.01
C LEU A 65 -0.10 0.14 5.10
N ASN A 66 -1.15 0.79 5.60
CA ASN A 66 -1.89 1.79 4.83
C ASN A 66 -1.03 2.98 4.40
N VAL A 67 -0.09 3.41 5.25
CA VAL A 67 0.88 4.47 4.90
C VAL A 67 1.86 3.98 3.83
N ALA A 68 2.39 2.76 3.97
CA ALA A 68 3.31 2.18 2.98
C ALA A 68 2.66 2.02 1.59
N LEU A 69 1.38 1.63 1.58
CA LEU A 69 0.58 1.43 0.37
C LEU A 69 -0.05 2.71 -0.17
N HIS A 70 0.21 3.87 0.46
CA HIS A 70 -0.26 5.14 -0.07
C HIS A 70 0.37 5.43 -1.43
N GLY A 71 -0.42 5.90 -2.38
CA GLY A 71 0.00 6.13 -3.77
C GLY A 71 -0.18 4.94 -4.71
N MET A 72 -0.61 3.76 -4.24
CA MET A 72 -0.89 2.61 -5.12
C MET A 72 -1.98 2.89 -6.16
N GLU A 73 -3.00 3.70 -5.83
CA GLU A 73 -4.02 4.11 -6.81
C GLU A 73 -3.40 4.91 -7.96
N THR A 74 -2.47 5.82 -7.64
CA THR A 74 -1.72 6.57 -8.64
C THR A 74 -0.82 5.65 -9.46
N ALA A 75 -0.15 4.67 -8.83
CA ALA A 75 0.68 3.68 -9.52
C ALA A 75 -0.14 2.79 -10.48
N ALA A 76 -1.36 2.39 -10.09
CA ALA A 76 -2.32 1.71 -10.97
C ALA A 76 -2.75 2.61 -12.16
N GLY A 77 -2.50 3.92 -12.07
CA GLY A 77 -2.85 4.91 -13.08
C GLY A 77 -4.27 5.41 -12.94
N VAL A 78 -4.78 5.47 -11.70
CA VAL A 78 -6.02 6.17 -11.39
C VAL A 78 -5.78 7.67 -11.46
N TYR A 79 -6.64 8.36 -12.21
CA TYR A 79 -6.67 9.81 -12.28
C TYR A 79 -7.99 10.33 -11.75
N TYR A 80 -7.95 11.37 -10.92
CA TYR A 80 -9.14 12.02 -10.35
C TYR A 80 -9.26 13.44 -10.87
N TYR A 81 -10.50 13.92 -11.06
CA TYR A 81 -10.70 15.35 -11.30
C TYR A 81 -10.22 16.15 -10.08
N ALA A 82 -9.29 17.08 -10.31
CA ALA A 82 -8.67 17.85 -9.23
C ALA A 82 -9.59 18.96 -8.68
N ALA A 83 -10.55 19.45 -9.47
CA ALA A 83 -11.40 20.58 -9.09
C ALA A 83 -12.78 20.53 -9.77
N GLY A 84 -13.69 21.38 -9.27
CA GLY A 84 -15.04 21.54 -9.79
C GLY A 84 -16.05 20.52 -9.24
N PRO A 85 -17.26 20.45 -9.81
CA PRO A 85 -18.36 19.62 -9.28
C PRO A 85 -18.08 18.11 -9.25
N ARG A 86 -17.06 17.67 -9.99
CA ARG A 86 -16.63 16.27 -10.08
C ARG A 86 -15.34 15.99 -9.30
N ALA A 87 -14.85 16.95 -8.50
CA ALA A 87 -13.63 16.79 -7.74
C ALA A 87 -13.66 15.51 -6.89
N GLY A 88 -12.57 14.73 -6.93
CA GLY A 88 -12.47 13.43 -6.26
C GLY A 88 -13.14 12.27 -6.98
N GLN A 89 -13.87 12.50 -8.08
CA GLN A 89 -14.33 11.42 -8.95
C GLN A 89 -13.22 10.98 -9.91
N THR A 90 -13.18 9.69 -10.22
CA THR A 90 -12.29 9.11 -11.22
C THR A 90 -12.58 9.68 -12.61
N MET A 91 -11.53 9.99 -13.37
CA MET A 91 -11.62 10.49 -14.73
C MET A 91 -12.16 9.42 -15.69
N LEU A 92 -12.70 9.87 -16.83
CA LEU A 92 -13.15 8.94 -17.87
C LEU A 92 -11.99 8.10 -18.39
N ASN A 93 -12.22 6.80 -18.62
CA ASN A 93 -11.23 5.80 -19.05
C ASN A 93 -10.09 5.53 -18.06
N SER A 94 -10.13 6.11 -16.86
CA SER A 94 -9.24 5.74 -15.76
C SER A 94 -9.78 4.48 -15.06
N PRO A 95 -8.93 3.54 -14.64
CA PRO A 95 -9.36 2.46 -13.76
C PRO A 95 -9.90 3.03 -12.45
N VAL A 96 -10.79 2.29 -11.79
CA VAL A 96 -11.21 2.55 -10.41
C VAL A 96 -10.54 1.50 -9.53
N VAL A 97 -9.81 1.93 -8.52
CA VAL A 97 -9.18 1.02 -7.55
C VAL A 97 -9.95 1.09 -6.24
N VAL A 98 -10.20 -0.07 -5.66
CA VAL A 98 -10.72 -0.23 -4.31
C VAL A 98 -9.70 -1.06 -3.54
N ARG A 99 -9.26 -0.55 -2.40
CA ARG A 99 -8.28 -1.22 -1.55
C ARG A 99 -8.80 -1.34 -0.13
N TYR A 100 -8.64 -2.51 0.45
CA TYR A 100 -8.92 -2.77 1.85
C TYR A 100 -7.75 -3.51 2.48
N ALA A 101 -7.00 -2.85 3.36
CA ALA A 101 -5.74 -3.39 3.88
C ALA A 101 -4.81 -3.85 2.73
N ASP A 102 -4.53 -5.15 2.64
CA ASP A 102 -3.73 -5.83 1.63
C ASP A 102 -4.52 -6.28 0.39
N ASP A 103 -5.85 -6.37 0.47
CA ASP A 103 -6.70 -6.68 -0.68
C ASP A 103 -6.86 -5.47 -1.62
N LEU A 104 -6.65 -5.69 -2.92
CA LEU A 104 -6.82 -4.68 -3.96
C LEU A 104 -7.64 -5.20 -5.14
N VAL A 105 -8.64 -4.42 -5.54
CA VAL A 105 -9.44 -4.66 -6.74
C VAL A 105 -9.34 -3.46 -7.66
N ALA A 106 -8.95 -3.70 -8.93
CA ALA A 106 -8.97 -2.68 -9.97
C ALA A 106 -10.04 -2.98 -11.04
N ILE A 107 -11.00 -2.07 -11.18
CA ILE A 107 -12.09 -2.15 -12.14
C ILE A 107 -11.67 -1.40 -13.41
N CYS A 108 -11.64 -2.13 -14.53
CA CYS A 108 -11.14 -1.66 -15.81
C CYS A 108 -12.20 -1.75 -16.91
N HIS A 109 -12.12 -0.86 -17.90
CA HIS A 109 -13.06 -0.85 -19.02
C HIS A 109 -12.79 -1.98 -20.04
N SER A 110 -11.53 -2.37 -20.22
CA SER A 110 -11.10 -3.44 -21.14
C SER A 110 -10.08 -4.40 -20.50
N ARG A 111 -9.80 -5.51 -21.19
CA ARG A 111 -8.82 -6.50 -20.74
C ARG A 111 -7.41 -5.92 -20.79
N GLU A 112 -7.12 -5.19 -21.87
CA GLU A 112 -5.84 -4.55 -22.12
C GLU A 112 -5.54 -3.52 -21.02
N ALA A 113 -6.56 -2.76 -20.58
CA ALA A 113 -6.43 -1.87 -19.44
C ALA A 113 -6.10 -2.62 -18.14
N ALA A 114 -6.73 -3.75 -17.87
CA ALA A 114 -6.41 -4.57 -16.70
C ALA A 114 -4.98 -5.14 -16.76
N GLU A 115 -4.52 -5.58 -17.94
CA GLU A 115 -3.15 -6.05 -18.16
C GLU A 115 -2.12 -4.92 -17.98
N GLN A 116 -2.45 -3.69 -18.39
CA GLN A 116 -1.62 -2.50 -18.13
C GLN A 116 -1.54 -2.15 -16.64
N VAL A 117 -2.68 -2.18 -15.93
CA VAL A 117 -2.69 -1.96 -14.47
C VAL A 117 -1.83 -3.00 -13.76
N LYS A 118 -1.98 -4.27 -14.12
CA LYS A 118 -1.16 -5.37 -13.59
C LYS A 118 0.33 -5.13 -13.84
N ALA A 119 0.71 -4.72 -15.05
CA ALA A 119 2.11 -4.44 -15.39
C ALA A 119 2.67 -3.26 -14.58
N ARG A 120 1.87 -2.21 -14.33
CA ARG A 120 2.29 -1.05 -13.52
C ARG A 120 2.48 -1.39 -12.05
N LEU A 121 1.61 -2.24 -11.50
CA LEU A 121 1.67 -2.64 -10.08
C LEU A 121 2.76 -3.69 -9.80
N ALA A 122 3.26 -4.37 -10.82
CA ALA A 122 4.32 -5.37 -10.70
C ALA A 122 5.73 -4.83 -10.99
N ALA A 123 5.85 -3.54 -11.35
CA ALA A 123 7.11 -2.86 -11.66
C ALA A 123 7.76 -2.29 -10.40
#